data_AF-A0A6J4I061-F1
#
_entry.id   AF-A0A6J4I061-F1
#
_cell.length_a   1.000
_cell.length_b   1.000
_cell.length_c   1.000
_cell.angle_alpha   90.00
_cell.angle_beta   90.00
_cell.angle_gamma   90.00
#
_symmetry.space_group_name_H-M   'P 1'
#
loop_
_entity.id
_entity.type
_entity.pdbx_description
1 polymer ?
#
loop_
_entity_poly.entity_id
_entity_poly.type
_entity_poly.pdbx_seq_one_letter_code
_entity_poly.pdbx_strand_id
1 'polypeptide(L)'
;MAKRLMVLVVALLLTLLPLPAAPTVRAAGETALTRFMFVSDEYIQMVVELDGRELATVEVNQISDYVAIPSDQAHTLVLRARGLALPDKIVRRITNYRLAAGTSGIDIYRDDGVSVGLTDPSPTPVGKSVVNVIWGPTGSSEVRFGRESFRLEANAGPSVTRLLDPQTAPLELRAPGGKLLDSQFLRAQPGYRYDIVVAQPNENAEAARLVVARVSPQLQARPTPTHVFQETGHYLDGRLREYWEQTGGLPVFGYPLNDDHLERTPEGSFVSQTFERNRFEYHPEKEAPYDVLLGRLGAERLEQMGRNWLREWQPRPIGPGCEPLHAEITEFALCEPFRGYYHSHGLEYDGRPGFSHAESLALLGLPMTQAQMETNSSGDRVLTQWFERARLEYHPNNPRPFQVLQGRLGAELYGLEPLTFDDEDRGFQRWSAPGQ
;
A
#
# COMPACT_ATOMS: atom_id res chain seq x y z
N MET A 1 71.32 -25.67 0.70
CA MET A 1 71.09 -24.21 0.74
C MET A 1 70.78 -23.77 -0.70
N ALA A 2 69.62 -24.08 -1.29
CA ALA A 2 68.25 -23.52 -1.12
C ALA A 2 68.14 -22.07 -1.65
N LYS A 3 67.38 -21.68 -2.68
CA LYS A 3 66.39 -22.28 -3.63
C LYS A 3 66.42 -21.40 -4.91
N ARG A 4 66.68 -21.93 -6.13
CA ARG A 4 65.74 -22.44 -7.17
C ARG A 4 64.63 -21.46 -7.57
N LEU A 5 64.27 -21.20 -8.83
CA LEU A 5 64.76 -21.47 -10.19
C LEU A 5 63.75 -20.70 -11.08
N MET A 6 64.18 -19.82 -11.99
CA MET A 6 63.29 -18.97 -12.79
C MET A 6 63.44 -19.32 -14.29
N VAL A 7 62.28 -19.47 -14.94
CA VAL A 7 61.98 -19.31 -16.38
C VAL A 7 62.46 -20.39 -17.37
N LEU A 8 61.52 -21.01 -18.09
CA LEU A 8 61.58 -21.16 -19.56
C LEU A 8 60.24 -21.60 -20.23
N VAL A 9 59.92 -20.93 -21.36
CA VAL A 9 59.15 -21.33 -22.59
C VAL A 9 57.63 -21.58 -22.47
N VAL A 10 56.75 -20.68 -22.96
CA VAL A 10 56.22 -20.48 -24.35
C VAL A 10 55.45 -21.66 -24.92
N ALA A 11 54.13 -21.50 -25.14
CA ALA A 11 53.42 -21.84 -26.39
C ALA A 11 51.91 -21.55 -26.25
N LEU A 12 51.42 -20.67 -27.11
CA LEU A 12 50.04 -20.21 -27.24
C LEU A 12 49.46 -20.84 -28.51
N LEU A 13 48.47 -21.73 -28.42
CA LEU A 13 47.47 -21.93 -29.49
C LEU A 13 46.24 -22.74 -29.00
N LEU A 14 45.09 -22.07 -29.07
CA LEU A 14 43.67 -22.47 -29.00
C LEU A 14 43.26 -23.90 -28.62
N THR A 15 42.52 -23.99 -27.51
CA THR A 15 41.35 -24.89 -27.37
C THR A 15 40.23 -24.15 -26.64
N LEU A 16 39.02 -24.22 -27.21
CA LEU A 16 37.75 -23.78 -26.63
C LEU A 16 37.58 -24.29 -25.18
N LEU A 17 37.46 -23.38 -24.23
CA LEU A 17 36.92 -23.66 -22.89
C LEU A 17 35.54 -23.00 -22.78
N PRO A 18 34.49 -23.71 -22.33
CA PRO A 18 33.24 -23.06 -21.99
C PRO A 18 33.51 -22.08 -20.84
N LEU A 19 32.90 -20.89 -20.93
CA LEU A 19 32.84 -19.94 -19.83
C LEU A 19 32.41 -20.68 -18.55
N PRO A 20 33.02 -20.38 -17.38
CA PRO A 20 32.50 -20.92 -16.13
C PRO A 20 31.03 -20.54 -16.06
N ALA A 21 30.17 -21.53 -15.85
CA ALA A 21 28.76 -21.28 -15.57
C ALA A 21 28.71 -20.15 -14.54
N ALA A 22 27.96 -19.09 -14.85
CA ALA A 22 27.64 -18.05 -13.88
C ALA A 22 27.29 -18.76 -12.56
N PRO A 23 27.79 -18.29 -11.41
CA PRO A 23 27.39 -18.90 -10.15
C PRO A 23 25.87 -18.89 -10.15
N THR A 24 25.25 -20.06 -10.21
CA THR A 24 23.87 -20.23 -9.84
C THR A 24 23.80 -19.63 -8.44
N VAL A 25 23.27 -18.41 -8.37
CA VAL A 25 22.79 -17.85 -7.13
C VAL A 25 21.70 -18.84 -6.72
N ARG A 26 22.08 -19.83 -5.91
CA ARG A 26 21.15 -20.50 -5.03
C ARG A 26 20.48 -19.35 -4.30
N ALA A 27 19.17 -19.17 -4.56
CA ALA A 27 18.34 -18.32 -3.74
C ALA A 27 18.74 -18.60 -2.28
N ALA A 28 19.26 -17.58 -1.60
CA ALA A 28 19.55 -17.67 -0.18
C ALA A 28 18.28 -18.22 0.47
N GLY A 29 18.41 -19.33 1.19
CA GLY A 29 17.29 -20.03 1.78
C GLY A 29 16.43 -19.04 2.55
N GLU A 30 15.14 -19.00 2.21
CA GLU A 30 14.12 -18.26 2.94
C GLU A 30 14.19 -18.71 4.39
N THR A 31 14.82 -17.93 5.27
CA THR A 31 14.85 -18.22 6.70
C THR A 31 13.43 -18.06 7.23
N ALA A 32 12.76 -19.18 7.50
CA ALA A 32 11.43 -19.22 8.09
C ALA A 32 11.46 -18.58 9.49
N LEU A 33 10.52 -17.69 9.81
CA LEU A 33 10.38 -17.05 11.12
C LEU A 33 9.07 -17.51 11.77
N THR A 34 9.14 -18.16 12.94
CA THR A 34 7.95 -18.24 13.81
C THR A 34 7.92 -17.02 14.69
N ARG A 35 6.75 -16.41 14.78
CA ARG A 35 6.49 -15.30 15.71
C ARG A 35 5.81 -15.83 16.96
N PHE A 36 6.25 -15.38 18.11
CA PHE A 36 5.62 -15.65 19.40
C PHE A 36 4.95 -14.39 19.89
N MET A 37 3.72 -14.53 20.37
CA MET A 37 3.02 -13.48 21.10
C MET A 37 2.65 -14.01 22.47
N PHE A 38 2.89 -13.19 23.50
CA PHE A 38 2.58 -13.53 24.88
C PHE A 38 1.40 -12.70 25.36
N VAL A 39 0.51 -13.35 26.09
CA VAL A 39 -0.70 -12.75 26.64
C VAL A 39 -0.74 -13.04 28.14
N SER A 40 -0.85 -12.00 28.96
CA SER A 40 -0.85 -12.09 30.44
C SER A 40 -1.73 -10.98 31.00
N ASP A 41 -2.43 -11.19 32.11
CA ASP A 41 -3.11 -10.13 32.87
C ASP A 41 -2.24 -9.57 34.01
N GLU A 42 -1.13 -10.25 34.31
CA GLU A 42 -0.13 -9.82 35.29
C GLU A 42 1.10 -9.24 34.59
N TYR A 43 1.76 -8.29 35.25
CA TYR A 43 3.06 -7.77 34.81
C TYR A 43 4.16 -8.81 35.08
N ILE A 44 4.56 -9.52 34.04
CA ILE A 44 5.53 -10.61 34.05
C ILE A 44 6.60 -10.40 32.98
N GLN A 45 7.72 -11.07 33.13
CA GLN A 45 8.72 -11.26 32.09
C GLN A 45 8.59 -12.65 31.51
N MET A 46 8.38 -12.70 30.20
CA MET A 46 8.44 -13.92 29.41
C MET A 46 9.83 -14.04 28.79
N VAL A 47 10.53 -15.11 29.15
CA VAL A 47 11.87 -15.42 28.65
C VAL A 47 11.78 -16.55 27.63
N VAL A 48 12.31 -16.30 26.43
CA VAL A 48 12.36 -17.24 25.32
C VAL A 48 13.77 -17.78 25.22
N GLU A 49 13.92 -19.07 25.48
CA GLU A 49 15.19 -19.79 25.35
C GLU A 49 15.13 -20.76 24.17
N LEU A 50 16.19 -20.79 23.35
CA LEU A 50 16.38 -21.76 22.28
C LEU A 50 17.70 -22.49 22.52
N ASP A 51 17.64 -23.81 22.61
CA ASP A 51 18.78 -24.69 22.93
C ASP A 51 19.55 -24.27 24.19
N GLY A 52 18.81 -23.77 25.19
CA GLY A 52 19.38 -23.32 26.46
C GLY A 52 20.03 -21.93 26.42
N ARG A 53 19.94 -21.20 25.30
CA ARG A 53 20.33 -19.81 25.20
C ARG A 53 19.09 -18.90 25.25
N GLU A 54 19.11 -17.92 26.15
CA GLU A 54 18.12 -16.85 26.14
C GLU A 54 18.23 -16.04 24.84
N LEU A 55 17.13 -15.99 24.08
CA LEU A 55 17.00 -15.22 22.85
C LEU A 55 16.33 -13.88 23.07
N ALA A 56 15.30 -13.86 23.91
CA ALA A 56 14.53 -12.66 24.20
C ALA A 56 13.95 -12.71 25.62
N THR A 57 13.89 -11.56 26.26
CA THR A 57 13.07 -11.31 27.44
C THR A 57 12.06 -10.23 27.09
N VAL A 58 10.79 -10.48 27.36
CA VAL A 58 9.68 -9.61 26.99
C VAL A 58 8.86 -9.28 28.23
N GLU A 59 8.67 -8.01 28.53
CA GLU A 59 7.76 -7.57 29.57
C GLU A 59 6.32 -7.60 29.06
N VAL A 60 5.44 -8.29 29.78
CA VAL A 60 4.07 -8.56 29.37
C VAL A 60 3.15 -8.21 30.51
N ASN A 61 2.14 -7.38 30.26
CA ASN A 61 1.05 -7.08 31.20
C ASN A 61 -0.33 -7.31 30.59
N GLN A 62 -0.41 -7.45 29.26
CA GLN A 62 -1.63 -7.64 28.49
C GLN A 62 -1.34 -8.47 27.24
N ILE A 63 -0.66 -7.85 26.28
CA ILE A 63 -0.21 -8.45 25.03
C ILE A 63 1.20 -7.95 24.77
N SER A 64 2.09 -8.82 24.31
CA SER A 64 3.45 -8.45 23.91
C SER A 64 3.57 -8.18 22.41
N ASP A 65 4.66 -7.52 22.01
CA ASP A 65 5.15 -7.57 20.63
C ASP A 65 5.61 -8.98 20.23
N TYR A 66 5.81 -9.19 18.92
CA TYR A 66 6.23 -10.47 18.36
C TYR A 66 7.72 -10.74 18.60
N VAL A 67 8.06 -11.93 19.09
CA VAL A 67 9.43 -12.45 19.08
C VAL A 67 9.59 -13.36 17.87
N ALA A 68 10.55 -13.09 16.98
CA ALA A 68 10.79 -13.91 15.81
C ALA A 68 12.02 -14.82 16.00
N ILE A 69 11.87 -16.11 15.70
CA ILE A 69 12.98 -17.08 15.78
C ILE A 69 13.18 -17.73 14.40
N PRO A 70 14.32 -17.49 13.73
CA PRO A 70 14.65 -18.18 12.48
C PRO A 70 15.33 -19.52 12.73
N SER A 71 14.83 -20.62 12.16
CA SER A 71 15.64 -21.83 11.94
C SER A 71 14.95 -22.90 11.09
N ASP A 72 15.74 -23.65 10.31
CA ASP A 72 15.36 -24.88 9.59
C ASP A 72 15.70 -26.17 10.36
N GLN A 73 16.35 -26.06 11.52
CA GLN A 73 16.79 -27.19 12.35
C GLN A 73 15.81 -27.50 13.50
N ALA A 74 15.94 -28.69 14.07
CA ALA A 74 15.18 -29.07 15.25
C ALA A 74 15.84 -28.47 16.50
N HIS A 75 15.07 -27.70 17.27
CA HIS A 75 15.52 -27.02 18.47
C HIS A 75 14.75 -27.45 19.72
N THR A 76 15.34 -27.16 20.88
CA THR A 76 14.62 -27.13 22.15
C THR A 76 14.19 -25.70 22.46
N LEU A 77 12.90 -25.42 22.29
CA LEU A 77 12.29 -24.16 22.72
C LEU A 77 11.84 -24.27 24.18
N VAL A 78 12.19 -23.30 25.00
CA VAL A 78 11.74 -23.17 26.38
C VAL A 78 11.17 -21.78 26.59
N LEU A 79 9.93 -21.72 27.10
CA LEU A 79 9.29 -20.49 27.54
C LEU A 79 9.26 -20.49 29.06
N ARG A 80 9.78 -19.42 29.66
CA ARG A 80 9.74 -19.19 31.10
C ARG A 80 8.96 -17.93 31.43
N ALA A 81 8.18 -17.99 32.49
CA ALA A 81 7.54 -16.83 33.08
C ALA A 81 8.22 -16.52 34.43
N ARG A 82 8.51 -15.25 34.68
CA ARG A 82 8.97 -14.75 35.99
C ARG A 82 8.34 -13.40 36.29
N GLY A 83 7.97 -13.14 37.54
CA GLY A 83 7.35 -11.87 37.94
C GLY A 83 7.57 -11.55 39.41
N LEU A 84 7.15 -10.36 39.83
CA LEU A 84 7.26 -9.92 41.24
C LEU A 84 6.55 -10.87 42.22
N ALA A 85 5.44 -11.51 41.78
CA ALA A 85 4.67 -12.47 42.55
C ALA A 85 4.75 -13.93 42.00
N LEU A 86 5.46 -14.13 40.89
CA LEU A 86 5.55 -15.41 40.18
C LEU A 86 7.00 -15.93 40.20
N PRO A 87 7.28 -17.07 40.86
CA PRO A 87 8.62 -17.67 40.82
C PRO A 87 8.99 -18.05 39.39
N ASP A 88 10.27 -17.91 39.04
CA ASP A 88 10.79 -18.33 37.73
C ASP A 88 10.42 -19.79 37.46
N LYS A 89 9.56 -19.98 36.46
CA LYS A 89 8.97 -21.25 36.12
C LYS A 89 9.07 -21.47 34.62
N ILE A 90 9.52 -22.66 34.23
CA ILE A 90 9.34 -23.13 32.86
C ILE A 90 7.86 -23.43 32.66
N VAL A 91 7.22 -22.63 31.82
CA VAL A 91 5.79 -22.76 31.51
C VAL A 91 5.57 -23.63 30.28
N ARG A 92 6.56 -23.66 29.36
CA ARG A 92 6.52 -24.54 28.18
C ARG A 92 7.92 -25.03 27.81
N ARG A 93 8.04 -26.30 27.42
CA ARG A 93 9.24 -26.88 26.82
C ARG A 93 8.87 -27.76 25.62
N ILE A 94 9.51 -27.53 24.48
CA ILE A 94 9.29 -28.26 23.23
C ILE A 94 10.65 -28.75 22.73
N THR A 95 10.89 -30.06 22.75
CA THR A 95 12.21 -30.67 22.49
C THR A 95 12.49 -31.03 21.03
N ASN A 96 11.50 -30.87 20.15
CA ASN A 96 11.61 -31.07 18.71
C ASN A 96 10.91 -29.93 17.97
N TYR A 97 11.18 -28.71 18.41
CA TYR A 97 10.63 -27.52 17.78
C TYR A 97 11.21 -27.41 16.37
N ARG A 98 10.37 -27.55 15.35
CA ARG A 98 10.73 -27.45 13.93
C ARG A 98 9.81 -26.44 13.26
N LEU A 99 10.40 -25.53 12.50
CA LEU A 99 9.71 -24.60 11.62
C LEU A 99 9.58 -25.28 10.25
N ALA A 100 8.37 -25.65 9.84
CA ALA A 100 8.18 -26.25 8.52
C ALA A 100 8.43 -25.18 7.43
N ALA A 101 9.17 -25.53 6.38
CA ALA A 101 9.40 -24.63 5.26
C ALA A 101 8.05 -24.19 4.65
N GLY A 102 7.84 -22.88 4.53
CA GLY A 102 6.59 -22.29 4.01
C GLY A 102 5.48 -22.07 5.04
N THR A 103 5.70 -22.31 6.34
CA THR A 103 4.73 -21.96 7.39
C THR A 103 5.04 -20.59 8.00
N SER A 104 4.10 -19.67 7.86
CA SER A 104 4.06 -18.41 8.62
C SER A 104 2.96 -18.50 9.67
N GLY A 105 3.27 -18.22 10.93
CA GLY A 105 2.28 -18.26 12.01
C GLY A 105 2.74 -17.54 13.26
N ILE A 106 1.75 -17.14 14.07
CA ILE A 106 1.94 -16.64 15.42
C ILE A 106 1.48 -17.74 16.36
N ASP A 107 2.39 -18.24 17.19
CA ASP A 107 2.02 -19.02 18.36
C ASP A 107 1.70 -18.06 19.50
N ILE A 108 0.49 -18.18 20.04
CA ILE A 108 0.03 -17.33 21.14
C ILE A 108 0.08 -18.14 22.44
N TYR A 109 0.86 -17.67 23.40
CA TYR A 109 1.02 -18.32 24.70
C TYR A 109 0.48 -17.45 25.83
N ARG A 110 -0.21 -18.10 26.76
CA ARG A 110 -0.52 -17.51 28.07
C ARG A 110 0.68 -17.58 29.01
N ASP A 111 0.57 -16.86 30.12
CA ASP A 111 1.44 -16.93 31.28
C ASP A 111 1.60 -18.35 31.87
N ASP A 112 0.60 -19.22 31.72
CA ASP A 112 0.66 -20.63 32.12
C ASP A 112 1.37 -21.54 31.09
N GLY A 113 1.77 -21.00 29.94
CA GLY A 113 2.46 -21.71 28.85
C GLY A 113 1.53 -22.53 27.95
N VAL A 114 0.21 -22.43 28.12
CA VAL A 114 -0.77 -23.03 27.20
C VAL A 114 -0.75 -22.24 25.89
N SER A 115 -0.59 -22.97 24.78
CA SER A 115 -0.82 -22.41 23.44
C SER A 115 -2.32 -22.29 23.24
N VAL A 116 -2.77 -21.07 23.03
CA VAL A 116 -4.20 -20.70 23.01
C VAL A 116 -4.62 -20.11 21.66
N GLY A 117 -3.70 -20.07 20.72
CA GLY A 117 -3.91 -19.70 19.34
C GLY A 117 -2.71 -20.14 18.51
N LEU A 118 -3.02 -20.68 17.35
CA LEU A 118 -2.10 -20.91 16.25
C LEU A 118 -2.70 -20.13 15.09
N THR A 119 -1.99 -19.16 14.52
CA THR A 119 -2.43 -18.66 13.21
C THR A 119 -2.28 -19.82 12.23
N ASP A 120 -3.39 -20.30 11.68
CA ASP A 120 -3.42 -21.44 10.76
C ASP A 120 -2.36 -21.24 9.65
N PRO A 121 -1.29 -22.04 9.57
CA PRO A 121 -0.24 -21.81 8.59
C PRO A 121 -0.65 -22.18 7.17
N SER A 122 -1.89 -22.64 6.98
CA SER A 122 -2.43 -22.99 5.67
C SER A 122 -2.43 -21.77 4.73
N PRO A 123 -2.14 -21.98 3.43
CA PRO A 123 -2.23 -20.93 2.43
C PRO A 123 -3.61 -20.27 2.45
N THR A 124 -3.63 -18.94 2.28
CA THR A 124 -4.89 -18.22 2.13
C THR A 124 -5.60 -18.74 0.87
N PRO A 125 -6.86 -19.20 0.98
CA PRO A 125 -7.63 -19.63 -0.19
C PRO A 125 -7.70 -18.53 -1.24
N VAL A 126 -7.62 -18.92 -2.52
CA VAL A 126 -7.74 -17.98 -3.64
C VAL A 126 -9.04 -17.19 -3.52
N GLY A 127 -8.96 -15.87 -3.65
CA GLY A 127 -10.13 -14.99 -3.56
C GLY A 127 -10.58 -14.65 -2.14
N LYS A 128 -9.97 -15.20 -1.08
CA LYS A 128 -10.29 -14.87 0.33
C LYS A 128 -9.14 -14.17 1.01
N SER A 129 -9.40 -13.52 2.13
CA SER A 129 -8.38 -13.06 3.08
C SER A 129 -8.46 -13.87 4.36
N VAL A 130 -7.36 -13.96 5.12
CA VAL A 130 -7.37 -14.49 6.48
C VAL A 130 -7.29 -13.31 7.44
N VAL A 131 -8.25 -13.19 8.34
CA VAL A 131 -8.20 -12.21 9.43
C VAL A 131 -8.13 -12.96 10.75
N ASN A 132 -7.11 -12.67 11.53
CA ASN A 132 -6.94 -13.20 12.87
C ASN A 132 -7.03 -12.05 13.87
N VAL A 133 -8.07 -12.05 14.70
CA VAL A 133 -8.26 -11.06 15.76
C VAL A 133 -7.71 -11.65 17.05
N ILE A 134 -6.74 -10.97 17.66
CA ILE A 134 -6.05 -11.35 18.89
C ILE A 134 -6.40 -10.35 19.98
N TRP A 135 -6.66 -10.78 21.21
CA TRP A 135 -7.04 -9.88 22.30
C TRP A 135 -6.46 -10.26 23.65
N GLY A 136 -6.41 -9.27 24.54
CA GLY A 136 -5.93 -9.44 25.91
C GLY A 136 -6.86 -10.32 26.74
N PRO A 137 -6.38 -10.90 27.85
CA PRO A 137 -7.14 -11.89 28.60
C PRO A 137 -8.31 -11.28 29.39
N THR A 138 -8.29 -9.96 29.64
CA THR A 138 -9.27 -9.28 30.48
C THR A 138 -10.26 -8.45 29.66
N GLY A 139 -11.50 -8.48 30.12
CA GLY A 139 -12.64 -7.73 29.60
C GLY A 139 -13.15 -8.20 28.24
N SER A 140 -14.25 -7.59 27.79
CA SER A 140 -14.98 -7.99 26.58
C SER A 140 -15.14 -6.79 25.65
N SER A 141 -15.18 -7.05 24.35
CA SER A 141 -15.38 -6.04 23.30
C SER A 141 -15.90 -6.71 22.02
N GLU A 142 -16.22 -5.92 21.02
CA GLU A 142 -16.59 -6.39 19.69
C GLU A 142 -15.70 -5.70 18.66
N VAL A 143 -15.06 -6.48 17.80
CA VAL A 143 -14.43 -5.95 16.58
C VAL A 143 -15.42 -6.13 15.43
N ARG A 144 -15.72 -5.05 14.72
CA ARG A 144 -16.58 -5.08 13.52
C ARG A 144 -15.77 -4.71 12.29
N PHE A 145 -15.96 -5.45 11.22
CA PHE A 145 -15.31 -5.18 9.94
C PHE A 145 -16.28 -5.45 8.79
N GLY A 146 -16.81 -4.38 8.20
CA GLY A 146 -17.89 -4.49 7.22
C GLY A 146 -19.10 -5.23 7.79
N ARG A 147 -19.41 -6.40 7.23
CA ARG A 147 -20.52 -7.27 7.71
C ARG A 147 -20.10 -8.25 8.80
N GLU A 148 -18.81 -8.34 9.08
CA GLU A 148 -18.24 -9.29 10.03
C GLU A 148 -18.22 -8.69 11.44
N SER A 149 -18.48 -9.56 12.43
CA SER A 149 -18.35 -9.25 13.84
C SER A 149 -17.58 -10.37 14.55
N PHE A 150 -16.63 -9.94 15.37
CA PHE A 150 -15.77 -10.76 16.21
C PHE A 150 -16.01 -10.35 17.67
N ARG A 151 -16.68 -11.22 18.43
CA ARG A 151 -16.90 -10.99 19.85
C ARG A 151 -15.67 -11.44 20.62
N LEU A 152 -15.10 -10.53 21.40
CA LEU A 152 -13.96 -10.74 22.26
C LEU A 152 -14.49 -10.92 23.68
N GLU A 153 -14.24 -12.08 24.26
CA GLU A 153 -14.71 -12.42 25.60
C GLU A 153 -13.54 -12.54 26.57
N ALA A 154 -13.74 -12.05 27.79
CA ALA A 154 -12.77 -12.18 28.87
C ALA A 154 -12.48 -13.67 29.12
N ASN A 155 -11.20 -14.01 29.26
CA ASN A 155 -10.72 -15.38 29.50
C ASN A 155 -11.12 -16.42 28.45
N ALA A 156 -11.76 -16.03 27.34
CA ALA A 156 -11.85 -16.89 26.16
C ALA A 156 -10.48 -16.94 25.47
N GLY A 157 -10.21 -18.00 24.71
CA GLY A 157 -8.94 -18.13 23.99
C GLY A 157 -8.66 -16.84 23.20
N PRO A 158 -7.44 -16.26 23.27
CA PRO A 158 -7.18 -14.85 22.96
C PRO A 158 -7.11 -14.58 21.46
N SER A 159 -7.59 -15.50 20.61
CA SER A 159 -7.58 -15.27 19.17
C SER A 159 -8.74 -15.97 18.47
N VAL A 160 -9.18 -15.36 17.37
CA VAL A 160 -10.18 -15.92 16.46
C VAL A 160 -9.73 -15.63 15.04
N THR A 161 -9.56 -16.69 14.26
CA THR A 161 -9.24 -16.60 12.84
C THR A 161 -10.49 -16.84 12.00
N ARG A 162 -10.70 -16.01 10.98
CA ARG A 162 -11.75 -16.20 9.97
C ARG A 162 -11.23 -15.96 8.56
N LEU A 163 -11.87 -16.64 7.61
CA LEU A 163 -11.76 -16.31 6.20
C LEU A 163 -12.78 -15.25 5.86
N LEU A 164 -12.35 -14.16 5.22
CA LEU A 164 -13.24 -13.09 4.79
C LEU A 164 -13.20 -12.94 3.28
N ASP A 165 -14.35 -12.58 2.71
CA ASP A 165 -14.40 -12.03 1.37
C ASP A 165 -13.60 -10.72 1.29
N PRO A 166 -13.03 -10.41 0.12
CA PRO A 166 -12.34 -9.16 -0.11
C PRO A 166 -13.29 -8.01 0.18
N GLN A 167 -12.87 -7.12 1.08
CA GLN A 167 -13.69 -5.99 1.47
C GLN A 167 -12.81 -4.85 1.95
N THR A 168 -13.29 -3.64 1.72
CA THR A 168 -12.71 -2.41 2.26
C THR A 168 -13.76 -1.81 3.17
N ALA A 169 -13.47 -1.73 4.46
CA ALA A 169 -14.40 -1.20 5.45
C ALA A 169 -13.65 -0.61 6.65
N PRO A 170 -14.31 0.23 7.46
CA PRO A 170 -13.85 0.52 8.80
C PRO A 170 -13.75 -0.78 9.61
N LEU A 171 -12.60 -0.97 10.23
CA LEU A 171 -12.38 -1.91 11.31
C LEU A 171 -12.59 -1.14 12.62
N GLU A 172 -13.64 -1.51 13.35
CA GLU A 172 -14.10 -0.80 14.53
C GLU A 172 -13.91 -1.67 15.76
N LEU A 173 -13.34 -1.12 16.82
CA LEU A 173 -13.37 -1.69 18.15
C LEU A 173 -14.50 -1.04 18.95
N ARG A 174 -15.41 -1.84 19.48
CA ARG A 174 -16.58 -1.39 20.23
C ARG A 174 -16.63 -2.03 21.60
N ALA A 175 -17.09 -1.27 22.59
CA ALA A 175 -17.43 -1.80 23.91
C ALA A 175 -18.62 -2.78 23.81
N PRO A 176 -18.86 -3.63 24.82
CA PRO A 176 -20.02 -4.54 24.84
C PRO A 176 -21.38 -3.82 24.67
N GLY A 177 -21.48 -2.57 25.13
CA GLY A 177 -22.65 -1.70 24.94
C GLY A 177 -22.75 -1.01 23.56
N GLY A 178 -21.85 -1.31 22.62
CA GLY A 178 -21.85 -0.80 21.25
C GLY A 178 -21.15 0.54 21.04
N LYS A 179 -20.67 1.21 22.11
CA LYS A 179 -19.88 2.44 22.03
C LYS A 179 -18.61 2.19 21.21
N LEU A 180 -18.34 3.03 20.22
CA LEU A 180 -17.08 3.01 19.47
C LEU A 180 -15.93 3.44 20.38
N LEU A 181 -14.90 2.59 20.48
CA LEU A 181 -13.71 2.82 21.31
C LEU A 181 -12.53 3.26 20.43
N ASP A 182 -12.32 2.56 19.32
CA ASP A 182 -11.26 2.84 18.35
C ASP A 182 -11.73 2.43 16.95
N SER A 183 -11.14 3.01 15.91
CA SER A 183 -11.44 2.62 14.53
C SER A 183 -10.29 2.94 13.61
N GLN A 184 -10.03 2.04 12.67
CA GLN A 184 -9.12 2.28 11.56
C GLN A 184 -9.66 1.65 10.30
N PHE A 185 -9.20 2.09 9.13
CA PHE A 185 -9.58 1.43 7.89
C PHE A 185 -8.72 0.19 7.64
N LEU A 186 -9.37 -0.85 7.12
CA LEU A 186 -8.71 -2.07 6.68
C LEU A 186 -9.22 -2.45 5.29
N ARG A 187 -8.28 -2.80 4.41
CA ARG A 187 -8.57 -3.43 3.13
C ARG A 187 -8.18 -4.89 3.23
N ALA A 188 -9.16 -5.78 3.37
CA ALA A 188 -8.93 -7.21 3.29
C ALA A 188 -8.80 -7.63 1.83
N GLN A 189 -7.57 -7.91 1.40
CA GLN A 189 -7.27 -8.30 0.01
C GLN A 189 -7.23 -9.83 -0.15
N PRO A 190 -7.59 -10.38 -1.33
CA PRO A 190 -7.41 -11.79 -1.64
C PRO A 190 -5.97 -12.24 -1.43
N GLY A 191 -5.77 -13.36 -0.76
CA GLY A 191 -4.45 -13.91 -0.46
C GLY A 191 -3.81 -13.33 0.80
N TYR A 192 -4.22 -12.14 1.25
CA TYR A 192 -3.57 -11.46 2.38
C TYR A 192 -4.04 -12.01 3.73
N ARG A 193 -3.13 -11.89 4.71
CA ARG A 193 -3.39 -12.16 6.13
C ARG A 193 -3.28 -10.88 6.95
N TYR A 194 -4.21 -10.69 7.87
CA TYR A 194 -4.23 -9.55 8.79
C TYR A 194 -4.28 -10.06 10.22
N ASP A 195 -3.36 -9.60 11.07
CA ASP A 195 -3.43 -9.81 12.51
C ASP A 195 -3.89 -8.52 13.18
N ILE A 196 -5.04 -8.60 13.83
CA ILE A 196 -5.73 -7.49 14.46
C ILE A 196 -5.58 -7.66 15.95
N VAL A 197 -4.71 -6.88 16.57
CA VAL A 197 -4.42 -6.96 18.00
C VAL A 197 -5.28 -5.94 18.74
N VAL A 198 -6.05 -6.40 19.72
CA VAL A 198 -6.86 -5.57 20.60
C VAL A 198 -6.25 -5.60 21.99
N ALA A 199 -5.51 -4.54 22.32
CA ALA A 199 -4.97 -4.36 23.66
C ALA A 199 -6.09 -3.88 24.60
N GLN A 200 -6.22 -4.55 25.75
CA GLN A 200 -7.18 -4.24 26.82
C GLN A 200 -8.65 -4.10 26.35
N PRO A 201 -9.30 -5.20 25.92
CA PRO A 201 -10.73 -5.19 25.63
C PRO A 201 -11.54 -4.76 26.86
N ASN A 202 -12.12 -3.56 26.87
CA ASN A 202 -12.91 -3.08 28.00
C ASN A 202 -13.84 -1.92 27.58
N GLU A 203 -14.51 -1.27 28.53
CA GLU A 203 -15.39 -0.12 28.25
C GLU A 203 -14.67 1.24 28.19
N ASN A 204 -13.37 1.28 28.55
CA ASN A 204 -12.56 2.48 28.64
C ASN A 204 -11.80 2.75 27.32
N ALA A 205 -12.25 3.78 26.59
CA ALA A 205 -11.67 4.18 25.31
C ALA A 205 -10.24 4.72 25.38
N GLU A 206 -9.75 5.17 26.55
CA GLU A 206 -8.36 5.63 26.67
C GLU A 206 -7.35 4.47 26.76
N ALA A 207 -7.83 3.29 27.15
CA ALA A 207 -7.04 2.12 27.46
C ALA A 207 -7.13 1.05 26.35
N ALA A 208 -8.32 0.89 25.77
CA ALA A 208 -8.57 -0.02 24.66
C ALA A 208 -7.93 0.52 23.37
N ARG A 209 -7.09 -0.28 22.72
CA ARG A 209 -6.42 0.06 21.45
C ARG A 209 -6.64 -1.01 20.41
N LEU A 210 -6.98 -0.59 19.20
CA LEU A 210 -7.03 -1.43 18.02
C LEU A 210 -5.74 -1.23 17.22
N VAL A 211 -4.93 -2.28 17.10
CA VAL A 211 -3.68 -2.25 16.34
C VAL A 211 -3.75 -3.30 15.26
N VAL A 212 -3.86 -2.88 14.00
CA VAL A 212 -3.67 -3.80 12.88
C VAL A 212 -2.18 -3.91 12.60
N ALA A 213 -1.60 -5.02 13.02
CA ALA A 213 -0.33 -5.46 12.49
C ALA A 213 -0.59 -6.07 11.11
N ARG A 214 -0.22 -5.35 10.04
CA ARG A 214 -0.04 -6.02 8.75
C ARG A 214 1.12 -6.98 8.91
N VAL A 215 0.82 -8.25 9.15
CA VAL A 215 1.84 -9.29 9.06
C VAL A 215 2.11 -9.49 7.58
N SER A 216 3.18 -8.87 7.10
CA SER A 216 3.75 -9.23 5.80
C SER A 216 5.28 -9.14 5.94
N PRO A 217 6.02 -10.08 5.34
CA PRO A 217 6.34 -9.83 3.93
C PRO A 217 6.42 -11.03 2.98
N GLN A 218 6.30 -12.30 3.41
CA GLN A 218 6.70 -13.45 2.58
C GLN A 218 5.83 -14.69 2.87
N LEU A 219 5.26 -15.31 1.81
CA LEU A 219 4.54 -16.60 1.75
C LEU A 219 3.21 -16.67 2.54
N GLN A 220 2.00 -16.90 2.01
CA GLN A 220 1.51 -17.33 0.71
C GLN A 220 0.15 -16.63 0.44
N ALA A 221 0.20 -15.39 -0.03
CA ALA A 221 -0.84 -14.91 -0.95
C ALA A 221 -0.37 -15.37 -2.32
N ARG A 222 -1.18 -16.07 -3.13
CA ARG A 222 -1.04 -15.77 -4.56
C ARG A 222 -1.65 -14.38 -4.70
N PRO A 223 -0.83 -13.33 -4.87
CA PRO A 223 -1.35 -11.98 -5.00
C PRO A 223 -2.29 -12.01 -6.22
N THR A 224 -3.33 -11.17 -6.24
CA THR A 224 -3.70 -10.60 -7.55
C THR A 224 -2.40 -10.14 -8.17
N PRO A 225 -2.06 -10.44 -9.45
CA PRO A 225 -0.71 -10.27 -9.95
C PRO A 225 -0.21 -8.84 -9.70
N THR A 226 0.59 -8.64 -8.64
CA THR A 226 1.09 -7.33 -8.23
C THR A 226 2.09 -6.88 -9.28
N HIS A 227 1.87 -5.69 -9.85
CA HIS A 227 2.79 -5.12 -10.83
C HIS A 227 3.70 -4.12 -10.12
N VAL A 228 4.99 -4.45 -10.03
CA VAL A 228 6.01 -3.58 -9.45
C VAL A 228 6.67 -2.76 -10.57
N PHE A 229 6.71 -1.44 -10.41
CA PHE A 229 7.36 -0.51 -11.32
C PHE A 229 8.77 -0.20 -10.81
N GLN A 230 9.78 -0.63 -11.56
CA GLN A 230 11.18 -0.44 -11.15
C GLN A 230 11.59 1.04 -11.19
N GLU A 231 10.91 1.83 -12.03
CA GLU A 231 11.14 3.26 -12.24
C GLU A 231 10.83 4.09 -11.00
N THR A 232 9.84 3.68 -10.21
CA THR A 232 9.41 4.43 -9.02
C THR A 232 9.52 3.63 -7.72
N GLY A 233 9.73 2.32 -7.80
CA GLY A 233 9.77 1.43 -6.63
C GLY A 233 8.39 1.13 -6.03
N HIS A 234 7.31 1.62 -6.65
CA HIS A 234 5.94 1.41 -6.21
C HIS A 234 5.27 0.26 -6.93
N TYR A 235 4.16 -0.23 -6.38
CA TYR A 235 3.41 -1.34 -6.95
C TYR A 235 1.93 -1.01 -7.18
N LEU A 236 1.32 -1.72 -8.12
CA LEU A 236 -0.11 -1.75 -8.37
C LEU A 236 -0.66 -3.13 -8.06
N ASP A 237 -1.77 -3.19 -7.32
CA ASP A 237 -2.47 -4.45 -7.02
C ASP A 237 -4.00 -4.30 -7.04
N GLY A 238 -4.69 -5.43 -7.13
CA GLY A 238 -6.11 -5.59 -7.01
C GLY A 238 -6.88 -4.74 -8.01
N ARG A 239 -7.98 -4.16 -7.51
CA ARG A 239 -8.90 -3.37 -8.35
C ARG A 239 -8.25 -2.14 -9.00
N LEU A 240 -7.34 -1.44 -8.31
CA LEU A 240 -6.66 -0.26 -8.88
C LEU A 240 -5.72 -0.65 -10.02
N ARG A 241 -5.03 -1.79 -9.92
CA ARG A 241 -4.24 -2.35 -11.02
C ARG A 241 -5.11 -2.73 -12.22
N GLU A 242 -6.20 -3.46 -11.98
CA GLU A 242 -7.13 -3.87 -13.04
C GLU A 242 -7.70 -2.65 -13.76
N TYR A 243 -8.08 -1.62 -13.01
CA TYR A 243 -8.56 -0.37 -13.58
C TYR A 243 -7.47 0.33 -14.40
N TRP A 244 -6.24 0.44 -13.87
CA TRP A 244 -5.10 1.02 -14.59
C TRP A 244 -4.85 0.29 -15.92
N GLU A 245 -4.82 -1.04 -15.90
CA GLU A 245 -4.55 -1.88 -17.08
C GLU A 245 -5.66 -1.77 -18.14
N GLN A 246 -6.92 -1.66 -17.71
CA GLN A 246 -8.08 -1.68 -18.62
C GLN A 246 -8.40 -0.31 -19.21
N THR A 247 -8.15 0.78 -18.48
CA THR A 247 -8.74 2.09 -18.82
C THR A 247 -7.75 3.08 -19.44
N GLY A 248 -6.46 2.75 -19.54
CA GLY A 248 -5.49 3.59 -20.25
C GLY A 248 -4.02 3.34 -19.92
N GLY A 249 -3.71 2.79 -18.75
CA GLY A 249 -2.37 2.41 -18.35
C GLY A 249 -1.35 3.55 -18.35
N LEU A 250 -0.10 3.18 -18.68
CA LEU A 250 1.04 4.09 -18.65
C LEU A 250 0.87 5.36 -19.51
N PRO A 251 0.34 5.28 -20.76
CA PRO A 251 0.13 6.46 -21.59
C PRO A 251 -0.82 7.51 -20.98
N VAL A 252 -1.83 7.07 -20.22
CA VAL A 252 -2.85 7.95 -19.66
C VAL A 252 -2.48 8.43 -18.26
N PHE A 253 -2.10 7.51 -17.37
CA PHE A 253 -1.91 7.83 -15.94
C PHE A 253 -0.45 8.07 -15.57
N GLY A 254 0.47 7.41 -16.28
CA GLY A 254 1.89 7.35 -15.91
C GLY A 254 2.18 6.32 -14.83
N TYR A 255 3.38 6.42 -14.26
CA TYR A 255 3.83 5.55 -13.18
C TYR A 255 3.14 5.86 -11.85
N PRO A 256 2.94 4.86 -10.96
CA PRO A 256 2.52 5.10 -9.59
C PRO A 256 3.64 5.83 -8.82
N LEU A 257 3.25 6.82 -8.02
CA LEU A 257 4.14 7.67 -7.21
C LEU A 257 4.08 7.32 -5.71
N ASN A 258 3.15 6.45 -5.33
CA ASN A 258 3.03 5.86 -4.01
C ASN A 258 2.36 4.49 -4.11
N ASP A 259 2.29 3.78 -2.99
CA ASP A 259 1.42 2.62 -2.85
C ASP A 259 0.01 3.08 -2.45
N ASP A 260 -0.99 2.23 -2.65
CA ASP A 260 -2.36 2.56 -2.27
C ASP A 260 -2.51 2.75 -0.75
N HIS A 261 -3.18 3.82 -0.34
CA HIS A 261 -3.38 4.17 1.07
C HIS A 261 -4.71 4.91 1.26
N LEU A 262 -5.19 5.00 2.49
CA LEU A 262 -6.36 5.84 2.77
C LEU A 262 -5.93 7.31 2.73
N GLU A 263 -6.51 8.08 1.81
CA GLU A 263 -6.28 9.51 1.65
C GLU A 263 -7.56 10.27 1.96
N ARG A 264 -7.44 11.38 2.69
CA ARG A 264 -8.54 12.32 2.93
C ARG A 264 -8.45 13.46 1.92
N THR A 265 -9.48 13.61 1.11
CA THR A 265 -9.65 14.66 0.10
C THR A 265 -10.77 15.61 0.53
N PRO A 266 -10.98 16.74 -0.17
CA PRO A 266 -12.16 17.58 0.05
C PRO A 266 -13.49 16.83 -0.17
N GLU A 267 -13.47 15.74 -0.93
CA GLU A 267 -14.66 15.00 -1.36
C GLU A 267 -14.98 13.81 -0.44
N GLY A 268 -14.02 13.37 0.37
CA GLY A 268 -14.19 12.25 1.30
C GLY A 268 -12.88 11.60 1.71
N SER A 269 -12.96 10.40 2.27
CA SER A 269 -11.80 9.56 2.54
C SER A 269 -11.89 8.31 1.68
N PHE A 270 -10.91 8.10 0.81
CA PHE A 270 -10.90 7.01 -0.17
C PHE A 270 -9.61 6.22 -0.08
N VAL A 271 -9.65 4.94 -0.46
CA VAL A 271 -8.40 4.24 -0.76
C VAL A 271 -7.92 4.80 -2.09
N SER A 272 -6.78 5.47 -2.04
CA SER A 272 -6.26 6.24 -3.15
C SER A 272 -4.84 5.83 -3.50
N GLN A 273 -4.51 5.99 -4.77
CA GLN A 273 -3.14 5.85 -5.25
C GLN A 273 -2.87 6.94 -6.28
N THR A 274 -1.74 7.60 -6.12
CA THR A 274 -1.32 8.74 -6.93
C THR A 274 -0.39 8.25 -8.03
N PHE A 275 -0.65 8.69 -9.25
CA PHE A 275 0.17 8.47 -10.44
C PHE A 275 0.73 9.79 -10.92
N GLU A 276 1.56 9.78 -11.95
CA GLU A 276 2.15 11.01 -12.50
C GLU A 276 1.11 12.06 -12.91
N ARG A 277 -0.02 11.64 -13.49
CA ARG A 277 -1.02 12.57 -14.04
C ARG A 277 -2.34 12.62 -13.25
N ASN A 278 -2.71 11.54 -12.57
CA ASN A 278 -4.01 11.41 -11.90
C ASN A 278 -3.87 10.73 -10.52
N ARG A 279 -4.90 10.87 -9.69
CA ARG A 279 -5.09 10.08 -8.47
C ARG A 279 -6.31 9.18 -8.67
N PHE A 280 -6.16 7.90 -8.39
CA PHE A 280 -7.30 6.97 -8.33
C PHE A 280 -7.90 7.02 -6.95
N GLU A 281 -9.23 6.94 -6.89
CA GLU A 281 -10.03 6.89 -5.66
C GLU A 281 -10.97 5.69 -5.77
N TYR A 282 -10.90 4.77 -4.81
CA TYR A 282 -11.73 3.59 -4.78
C TYR A 282 -13.05 3.84 -4.04
N HIS A 283 -14.16 3.54 -4.71
CA HIS A 283 -15.54 3.74 -4.31
C HIS A 283 -16.28 2.39 -4.27
N PRO A 284 -16.10 1.59 -3.20
CA PRO A 284 -16.67 0.24 -3.11
C PRO A 284 -18.21 0.21 -3.11
N GLU A 285 -18.87 1.35 -2.88
CA GLU A 285 -20.31 1.51 -2.95
C GLU A 285 -20.85 1.59 -4.38
N LYS A 286 -19.99 1.77 -5.38
CA LYS A 286 -20.36 1.85 -6.81
C LYS A 286 -20.09 0.52 -7.51
N GLU A 287 -20.78 0.28 -8.61
CA GLU A 287 -20.51 -0.87 -9.47
C GLU A 287 -19.38 -0.56 -10.45
N ALA A 288 -18.59 -1.58 -10.80
CA ALA A 288 -17.56 -1.46 -11.82
C ALA A 288 -18.15 -1.10 -13.20
N PRO A 289 -17.48 -0.26 -14.00
CA PRO A 289 -16.13 0.28 -13.79
C PRO A 289 -16.06 1.56 -12.94
N TYR A 290 -17.18 2.07 -12.42
CA TYR A 290 -17.27 3.34 -11.69
C TYR A 290 -16.88 3.25 -10.20
N ASP A 291 -16.52 2.05 -9.74
CA ASP A 291 -15.95 1.78 -8.43
C ASP A 291 -14.50 2.29 -8.28
N VAL A 292 -13.87 2.77 -9.36
CA VAL A 292 -12.65 3.58 -9.32
C VAL A 292 -12.91 4.88 -10.08
N LEU A 293 -12.68 6.01 -9.44
CA LEU A 293 -12.83 7.34 -10.02
C LEU A 293 -11.50 8.09 -9.98
N LEU A 294 -11.35 9.08 -10.87
CA LEU A 294 -10.20 9.99 -10.82
C LEU A 294 -10.53 11.18 -9.93
N GLY A 295 -9.63 11.45 -8.98
CA GLY A 295 -9.67 12.62 -8.12
C GLY A 295 -9.55 13.92 -8.92
N ARG A 296 -10.11 15.01 -8.38
CA ARG A 296 -10.21 16.31 -9.08
C ARG A 296 -8.94 17.15 -8.90
N LEU A 297 -7.82 16.59 -9.34
CA LEU A 297 -6.49 17.19 -9.16
C LEU A 297 -6.36 18.59 -9.80
N GLY A 298 -7.10 18.88 -10.87
CA GLY A 298 -7.10 20.20 -11.48
C GLY A 298 -7.78 21.24 -10.58
N ALA A 299 -8.92 20.89 -9.99
CA ALA A 299 -9.61 21.73 -9.02
C ALA A 299 -8.76 21.95 -7.76
N GLU A 300 -8.20 20.87 -7.20
CA GLU A 300 -7.34 20.91 -6.01
C GLU A 300 -6.11 21.79 -6.22
N ARG A 301 -5.45 21.67 -7.38
CA ARG A 301 -4.25 22.47 -7.65
C ARG A 301 -4.57 23.95 -7.85
N LEU A 302 -5.69 24.29 -8.50
CA LEU A 302 -6.16 25.67 -8.59
C LEU A 302 -6.43 26.27 -7.21
N GLU A 303 -7.05 25.50 -6.31
CA GLU A 303 -7.28 25.91 -4.93
C GLU A 303 -5.98 26.11 -4.14
N GLN A 304 -5.01 25.18 -4.25
CA GLN A 304 -3.69 25.33 -3.63
C GLN A 304 -2.94 26.59 -4.09
N MET A 305 -3.10 26.98 -5.36
CA MET A 305 -2.54 28.21 -5.90
C MET A 305 -3.32 29.47 -5.51
N GLY A 306 -4.41 29.33 -4.74
CA GLY A 306 -5.29 30.44 -4.36
C GLY A 306 -6.07 31.04 -5.54
N ARG A 307 -6.22 30.30 -6.65
CA ARG A 307 -6.89 30.79 -7.86
C ARG A 307 -8.40 30.56 -7.77
N ASN A 308 -9.15 31.65 -7.80
CA ASN A 308 -10.60 31.61 -7.91
C ASN A 308 -11.01 31.69 -9.39
N TRP A 309 -11.03 30.52 -10.04
CA TRP A 309 -11.36 30.40 -11.46
C TRP A 309 -12.75 30.96 -11.83
N LEU A 310 -13.72 30.89 -10.91
CA LEU A 310 -15.06 31.48 -11.10
C LEU A 310 -15.01 33.00 -11.23
N ARG A 311 -14.10 33.67 -10.51
CA ARG A 311 -13.91 35.13 -10.61
C ARG A 311 -13.07 35.53 -11.82
N GLU A 312 -12.21 34.64 -12.28
CA GLU A 312 -11.41 34.85 -13.49
C GLU A 312 -12.24 34.65 -14.76
N TRP A 313 -13.35 33.90 -14.68
CA TRP A 313 -14.25 33.68 -15.80
C TRP A 313 -14.85 35.00 -16.29
N GLN A 314 -14.74 35.21 -17.61
CA GLN A 314 -15.36 36.33 -18.30
C GLN A 314 -16.25 35.78 -19.42
N PRO A 315 -17.53 36.20 -19.51
CA PRO A 315 -18.36 35.81 -20.64
C PRO A 315 -17.74 36.36 -21.91
N ARG A 316 -17.36 35.47 -22.84
CA ARG A 316 -16.83 35.82 -24.15
C ARG A 316 -17.68 35.13 -25.22
N PRO A 317 -17.97 35.80 -26.35
CA PRO A 317 -18.60 35.12 -27.48
C PRO A 317 -17.77 33.89 -27.85
N ILE A 318 -18.42 32.73 -27.89
CA ILE A 318 -17.78 31.48 -28.31
C ILE A 318 -17.46 31.64 -29.79
N GLY A 319 -16.18 31.72 -30.11
CA GLY A 319 -15.70 31.91 -31.48
C GLY A 319 -16.08 30.75 -32.40
N PRO A 320 -16.11 30.98 -33.72
CA PRO A 320 -16.32 29.90 -34.68
C PRO A 320 -15.24 28.82 -34.51
N GLY A 321 -15.66 27.55 -34.41
CA GLY A 321 -14.75 26.43 -34.17
C GLY A 321 -14.50 26.10 -32.68
N CYS A 322 -15.26 26.70 -31.77
CA CYS A 322 -15.31 26.31 -30.36
C CYS A 322 -16.65 25.66 -30.02
N GLU A 323 -16.64 24.73 -29.07
CA GLU A 323 -17.81 24.02 -28.58
C GLU A 323 -18.13 24.43 -27.14
N PRO A 324 -19.38 24.80 -26.81
CA PRO A 324 -19.78 25.00 -25.43
C PRO A 324 -19.81 23.67 -24.68
N LEU A 325 -19.12 23.59 -23.54
CA LEU A 325 -19.34 22.58 -22.53
C LEU A 325 -20.03 23.24 -21.33
N HIS A 326 -21.27 22.85 -21.08
CA HIS A 326 -22.07 23.40 -19.99
C HIS A 326 -21.63 22.79 -18.67
N ALA A 327 -21.08 23.62 -17.78
CA ALA A 327 -21.09 23.34 -16.34
C ALA A 327 -22.35 23.97 -15.73
N GLU A 328 -22.89 23.42 -14.65
CA GLU A 328 -24.16 23.86 -14.05
C GLU A 328 -24.25 25.37 -13.77
N ILE A 329 -23.10 26.03 -13.55
CA ILE A 329 -23.01 27.45 -13.20
C ILE A 329 -22.25 28.33 -14.23
N THR A 330 -21.59 27.74 -15.23
CA THR A 330 -20.73 28.47 -16.18
C THR A 330 -20.70 27.79 -17.56
N GLU A 331 -20.70 28.59 -18.62
CA GLU A 331 -20.44 28.11 -19.98
C GLU A 331 -18.96 28.30 -20.31
N PHE A 332 -18.23 27.20 -20.48
CA PHE A 332 -16.85 27.22 -20.97
C PHE A 332 -16.81 26.76 -22.42
N ALA A 333 -15.92 27.37 -23.20
CA ALA A 333 -15.67 26.98 -24.57
C ALA A 333 -14.45 26.06 -24.66
N LEU A 334 -14.63 24.90 -25.30
CA LEU A 334 -13.55 24.08 -25.80
C LEU A 334 -13.23 24.50 -27.23
N CYS A 335 -12.07 25.14 -27.41
CA CYS A 335 -11.54 25.52 -28.71
C CYS A 335 -10.35 24.62 -29.08
N GLU A 336 -9.95 24.61 -30.35
CA GLU A 336 -8.69 23.98 -30.73
C GLU A 336 -7.49 24.65 -30.01
N PRO A 337 -6.47 23.88 -29.62
CA PRO A 337 -6.26 22.44 -29.91
C PRO A 337 -6.90 21.49 -28.87
N PHE A 338 -7.43 22.02 -27.76
CA PHE A 338 -7.94 21.19 -26.66
C PHE A 338 -9.25 20.49 -26.97
N ARG A 339 -10.09 21.07 -27.84
CA ARG A 339 -11.31 20.42 -28.33
C ARG A 339 -11.00 19.09 -29.02
N GLY A 340 -10.04 19.07 -29.95
CA GLY A 340 -9.62 17.84 -30.61
C GLY A 340 -9.09 16.79 -29.64
N TYR A 341 -8.30 17.22 -28.64
CA TYR A 341 -7.81 16.31 -27.59
C TYR A 341 -8.96 15.73 -26.76
N TYR A 342 -9.90 16.56 -26.30
CA TYR A 342 -11.04 16.13 -25.48
C TYR A 342 -11.87 15.04 -26.16
N HIS A 343 -12.17 15.19 -27.46
CA HIS A 343 -12.96 14.19 -28.22
C HIS A 343 -12.17 12.93 -28.62
N SER A 344 -10.85 12.94 -28.50
CA SER A 344 -9.99 11.81 -28.91
C SER A 344 -9.33 11.08 -27.74
N HIS A 345 -9.61 11.50 -26.49
CA HIS A 345 -9.07 10.89 -25.29
C HIS A 345 -10.16 10.72 -24.24
N GLY A 346 -10.17 9.56 -23.59
CA GLY A 346 -11.08 9.22 -22.52
C GLY A 346 -10.59 7.98 -21.78
N LEU A 347 -11.39 7.50 -20.84
CA LEU A 347 -11.18 6.22 -20.17
C LEU A 347 -11.98 5.14 -20.88
N GLU A 348 -11.32 4.08 -21.34
CA GLU A 348 -11.97 2.98 -22.05
C GLU A 348 -12.90 2.20 -21.11
N TYR A 349 -14.22 2.28 -21.32
CA TYR A 349 -15.22 1.62 -20.48
C TYR A 349 -16.13 0.65 -21.22
N ASP A 350 -16.33 0.83 -22.54
CA ASP A 350 -17.36 0.10 -23.27
C ASP A 350 -16.84 -0.81 -24.41
N GLY A 351 -15.53 -0.84 -24.61
CA GLY A 351 -14.80 -1.65 -25.59
C GLY A 351 -14.99 -1.16 -27.02
N ARG A 352 -15.51 0.04 -27.25
CA ARG A 352 -15.80 0.55 -28.60
C ARG A 352 -14.65 1.41 -29.13
N PRO A 353 -14.43 1.45 -30.46
CA PRO A 353 -13.42 2.33 -31.04
C PRO A 353 -13.74 3.81 -30.79
N GLY A 354 -12.76 4.55 -30.26
CA GLY A 354 -12.87 5.97 -29.96
C GLY A 354 -13.32 6.21 -28.51
N PHE A 355 -13.67 7.45 -28.19
CA PHE A 355 -14.13 7.79 -26.85
C PHE A 355 -15.46 8.54 -26.92
N SER A 356 -16.41 8.13 -26.10
CA SER A 356 -17.65 8.84 -25.88
C SER A 356 -17.42 10.09 -25.01
N HIS A 357 -18.36 11.03 -25.07
CA HIS A 357 -18.32 12.22 -24.21
C HIS A 357 -18.20 11.85 -22.71
N ALA A 358 -18.86 10.78 -22.27
CA ALA A 358 -18.81 10.32 -20.89
C ALA A 358 -17.41 9.81 -20.48
N GLU A 359 -16.69 9.17 -21.40
CA GLU A 359 -15.33 8.66 -21.16
C GLU A 359 -14.30 9.79 -21.15
N SER A 360 -14.43 10.77 -22.03
CA SER A 360 -13.65 12.01 -22.01
C SER A 360 -13.90 12.81 -20.72
N LEU A 361 -15.17 12.90 -20.32
CA LEU A 361 -15.57 13.53 -19.05
C LEU A 361 -15.00 12.79 -17.84
N ALA A 362 -14.95 11.46 -17.88
CA ALA A 362 -14.37 10.68 -16.79
C ALA A 362 -12.85 10.89 -16.65
N LEU A 363 -12.13 11.06 -17.78
CA LEU A 363 -10.70 11.36 -17.77
C LEU A 363 -10.40 12.79 -17.32
N LEU A 364 -11.02 13.77 -17.95
CA LEU A 364 -10.64 15.18 -17.84
C LEU A 364 -11.53 15.95 -16.87
N GLY A 365 -12.80 15.58 -16.77
CA GLY A 365 -13.84 16.36 -16.12
C GLY A 365 -14.31 17.54 -16.96
N LEU A 366 -15.12 18.40 -16.34
CA LEU A 366 -15.56 19.65 -16.97
C LEU A 366 -14.40 20.66 -17.04
N PRO A 367 -14.33 21.50 -18.08
CA PRO A 367 -13.43 22.64 -18.08
C PRO A 367 -13.78 23.58 -16.91
N MET A 368 -12.74 24.13 -16.27
CA MET A 368 -12.87 25.08 -15.15
C MET A 368 -12.35 26.48 -15.51
N THR A 369 -11.62 26.61 -16.61
CA THR A 369 -11.02 27.87 -17.06
C THR A 369 -11.20 28.04 -18.56
N GLN A 370 -11.06 29.28 -19.04
CA GLN A 370 -10.77 29.52 -20.45
C GLN A 370 -9.31 29.17 -20.75
N ALA A 371 -9.04 28.73 -21.98
CA ALA A 371 -7.67 28.53 -22.42
C ALA A 371 -6.90 29.87 -22.41
N GLN A 372 -5.74 29.89 -21.77
CA GLN A 372 -4.89 31.08 -21.66
C GLN A 372 -3.41 30.70 -21.57
N MET A 373 -2.53 31.64 -21.90
CA MET A 373 -1.08 31.40 -21.78
C MET A 373 -0.67 31.41 -20.30
N GLU A 374 -0.10 30.32 -19.83
CA GLU A 374 0.41 30.17 -18.47
C GLU A 374 1.87 29.70 -18.49
N THR A 375 2.58 29.89 -17.38
CA THR A 375 3.88 29.24 -17.16
C THR A 375 3.60 27.89 -16.50
N ASN A 376 3.97 26.78 -17.14
CA ASN A 376 3.78 25.45 -16.56
C ASN A 376 4.85 25.17 -15.50
N SER A 377 4.76 24.00 -14.85
CA SER A 377 5.71 23.61 -13.82
C SER A 377 7.16 23.54 -14.33
N SER A 378 7.37 23.21 -15.61
CA SER A 378 8.71 23.16 -16.24
C SER A 378 9.28 24.54 -16.58
N GLY A 379 8.53 25.63 -16.33
CA GLY A 379 8.95 27.00 -16.65
C GLY A 379 8.60 27.45 -18.06
N ASP A 380 7.99 26.60 -18.88
CA ASP A 380 7.61 26.93 -20.25
C ASP A 380 6.34 27.78 -20.28
N ARG A 381 6.28 28.72 -21.23
CA ARG A 381 5.07 29.51 -21.48
C ARG A 381 4.21 28.83 -22.53
N VAL A 382 3.16 28.15 -22.10
CA VAL A 382 2.29 27.31 -22.94
C VAL A 382 0.84 27.75 -22.86
N LEU A 383 0.07 27.52 -23.93
CA LEU A 383 -1.38 27.66 -23.84
C LEU A 383 -1.89 26.54 -22.94
N THR A 384 -2.70 26.87 -21.96
CA THR A 384 -3.15 25.98 -20.89
C THR A 384 -4.64 26.11 -20.68
N GLN A 385 -5.32 24.98 -20.47
CA GLN A 385 -6.69 24.96 -19.97
C GLN A 385 -6.82 23.95 -18.84
N TRP A 386 -7.41 24.39 -17.73
CA TRP A 386 -7.69 23.58 -16.55
C TRP A 386 -9.07 22.95 -16.63
N PHE A 387 -9.14 21.70 -16.20
CA PHE A 387 -10.33 20.88 -16.06
C PHE A 387 -10.41 20.35 -14.62
N GLU A 388 -11.52 19.73 -14.24
CA GLU A 388 -11.68 19.21 -12.88
C GLU A 388 -10.58 18.22 -12.49
N ARG A 389 -10.19 17.31 -13.41
CA ARG A 389 -9.29 16.18 -13.12
C ARG A 389 -7.93 16.31 -13.79
N ALA A 390 -7.75 17.30 -14.66
CA ALA A 390 -6.55 17.43 -15.49
C ALA A 390 -6.22 18.89 -15.82
N ARG A 391 -4.99 19.12 -16.29
CA ARG A 391 -4.54 20.34 -16.96
C ARG A 391 -4.04 19.94 -18.34
N LEU A 392 -4.56 20.57 -19.40
CA LEU A 392 -4.05 20.38 -20.75
C LEU A 392 -3.12 21.52 -21.14
N GLU A 393 -2.02 21.17 -21.79
CA GLU A 393 -0.98 22.09 -22.23
C GLU A 393 -0.68 21.89 -23.73
N TYR A 394 -0.55 22.98 -24.46
CA TYR A 394 -0.20 22.95 -25.88
C TYR A 394 1.27 23.28 -26.13
N HIS A 395 1.96 22.34 -26.78
CA HIS A 395 3.37 22.30 -27.09
C HIS A 395 3.57 22.24 -28.61
N PRO A 396 3.52 23.39 -29.33
CA PRO A 396 3.49 23.42 -30.80
C PRO A 396 4.73 22.82 -31.47
N ASN A 397 5.87 22.83 -30.77
CA ASN A 397 7.14 22.33 -31.27
C ASN A 397 7.26 20.80 -31.19
N ASN A 398 6.34 20.13 -30.48
CA ASN A 398 6.31 18.68 -30.41
C ASN A 398 5.77 18.08 -31.72
N PRO A 399 6.09 16.81 -32.02
CA PRO A 399 5.40 16.08 -33.08
C PRO A 399 3.88 16.11 -32.84
N ARG A 400 3.09 16.20 -33.92
CA ARG A 400 1.62 16.32 -33.88
C ARG A 400 0.90 15.51 -32.79
N PRO A 401 1.15 14.20 -32.60
CA PRO A 401 0.44 13.42 -31.57
C PRO A 401 0.75 13.86 -30.12
N PHE A 402 1.81 14.63 -29.89
CA PHE A 402 2.28 15.08 -28.57
C PHE A 402 2.21 16.61 -28.43
N GLN A 403 1.48 17.29 -29.31
CA GLN A 403 1.30 18.73 -29.23
C GLN A 403 0.32 19.13 -28.11
N VAL A 404 -0.61 18.26 -27.71
CA VAL A 404 -1.41 18.47 -26.50
C VAL A 404 -1.04 17.39 -25.50
N LEU A 405 -0.65 17.80 -24.29
CA LEU A 405 -0.25 16.91 -23.22
C LEU A 405 -1.05 17.20 -21.95
N GLN A 406 -1.30 16.15 -21.17
CA GLN A 406 -1.74 16.31 -19.78
C GLN A 406 -0.56 16.71 -18.91
N GLY A 407 -0.74 17.76 -18.12
CA GLY A 407 0.18 18.12 -17.04
C GLY A 407 0.29 17.00 -16.01
N ARG A 408 1.46 16.90 -15.37
CA ARG A 408 1.74 15.87 -14.35
C ARG A 408 1.20 16.29 -12.98
N LEU A 409 -0.11 16.55 -12.91
CA LEU A 409 -0.73 17.11 -11.69
C LEU A 409 -0.58 16.19 -10.48
N GLY A 410 -0.58 14.87 -10.66
CA GLY A 410 -0.31 13.95 -9.58
C GLY A 410 1.12 14.09 -9.02
N ALA A 411 2.12 14.24 -9.89
CA ALA A 411 3.49 14.54 -9.46
C ALA A 411 3.60 15.90 -8.75
N GLU A 412 3.00 16.94 -9.32
CA GLU A 412 3.01 18.31 -8.77
C GLU A 412 2.37 18.37 -7.37
N LEU A 413 1.24 17.66 -7.17
CA LEU A 413 0.53 17.61 -5.88
C LEU A 413 1.21 16.69 -4.87
N TYR A 414 1.90 15.64 -5.32
CA TYR A 414 2.69 14.75 -4.47
C TYR A 414 4.00 15.40 -3.98
N GLY A 415 4.36 16.60 -4.48
CA GLY A 415 5.58 17.31 -4.09
C GLY A 415 6.81 16.87 -4.88
N LEU A 416 6.62 16.21 -6.02
CA LEU A 416 7.64 16.01 -7.04
C LEU A 416 7.54 17.18 -8.03
N GLU A 417 8.03 18.34 -7.64
CA GLU A 417 8.25 19.46 -8.56
C GLU A 417 9.22 19.03 -9.68
N PRO A 418 9.13 19.60 -10.89
CA PRO A 418 9.95 19.14 -12.01
C PRO A 418 11.42 19.28 -11.67
N LEU A 419 12.17 18.21 -11.90
CA LEU A 419 13.61 18.20 -11.79
C LEU A 419 14.15 19.37 -12.62
N THR A 420 14.59 20.42 -11.94
CA THR A 420 15.49 21.36 -12.58
C THR A 420 16.81 20.62 -12.80
N PHE A 421 17.60 20.99 -13.80
CA PHE A 421 18.89 20.35 -14.07
C PHE A 421 19.84 20.42 -12.85
N ASP A 422 19.53 21.26 -11.86
CA ASP A 422 20.23 21.42 -10.59
C ASP A 422 19.75 20.46 -9.46
N ASP A 423 18.67 19.71 -9.67
CA ASP A 423 18.08 18.81 -8.66
C ASP A 423 18.67 17.39 -8.67
N GLU A 424 19.56 17.04 -9.61
CA GLU A 424 20.32 15.78 -9.56
C GLU A 424 21.12 15.66 -8.24
N ASP A 425 21.56 16.79 -7.66
CA ASP A 425 22.27 16.82 -6.38
C ASP A 425 21.35 16.80 -5.14
N ARG A 426 20.05 17.10 -5.28
CA ARG A 426 19.09 17.12 -4.14
C ARG A 426 18.24 15.87 -4.04
N GLY A 427 17.92 15.23 -5.17
CA GLY A 427 17.11 14.00 -5.20
C GLY A 427 17.79 12.83 -4.49
N PHE A 428 19.13 12.77 -4.51
CA PHE A 428 19.89 11.72 -3.84
C PHE A 428 20.11 11.93 -2.34
N GLN A 429 20.00 13.16 -1.82
CA GLN A 429 20.23 13.43 -0.38
C GLN A 429 19.01 13.20 0.51
N ARG A 430 17.79 13.14 -0.02
CA ARG A 430 16.59 12.81 0.79
C ARG A 430 16.45 11.32 1.11
N TRP A 431 17.23 10.45 0.48
CA TRP A 431 17.17 9.00 0.64
C TRP A 431 18.46 8.35 1.15
N SER A 432 19.45 9.15 1.57
CA SER A 432 20.67 8.66 2.22
C SER A 432 20.69 8.98 3.72
N ALA A 433 20.12 8.04 4.48
CA ALA A 433 20.37 7.69 5.89
C ALA A 433 19.94 8.64 7.04
N PRO A 434 19.44 8.08 8.17
CA PRO A 434 19.54 8.72 9.48
C PRO A 434 20.96 8.51 10.05
N GLY A 435 21.55 9.56 10.62
CA GLY A 435 22.72 9.43 11.49
C GLY A 435 23.69 10.61 11.51
N GLN A 436 23.40 11.62 12.35
CA GLN A 436 24.25 11.99 13.48
C GLN A 436 23.41 12.69 14.55
#